data_AF-A0AAN9J9X7-F1
#
_entry.id   AF-A0AAN9J9X7-F1
#
_cell.length_a   1.000
_cell.length_b   1.000
_cell.length_c   1.000
_cell.angle_alpha   90.00
_cell.angle_beta   90.00
_cell.angle_gamma   90.00
#
_symmetry.space_group_name_H-M   'P 1'
#
loop_
_entity.id
_entity.type
_entity.pdbx_description
1 polymer ?
#
loop_
_entity_poly.entity_id
_entity_poly.type
_entity_poly.pdbx_seq_one_letter_code
_entity_poly.pdbx_strand_id
1 'polypeptide(L)'
;MDSVEYPTAPLGSHGHDGSNESNSSQPSIGSKRRTNWVVQIRRATTTEWAAYIDYRSEEKTKEICQKNGLNRSKQTIPHAGGSKKLKRRASEIVAETGQVVSRGTLYVATHKKKDGSYVNNEAQVVCEKILEIESQETIPKEVAPNDSLGQVFGKEHPGRTRGLGAPDAIRSQG
;
A
#
# COMPACT_ATOMS: atom_id res chain seq x y z
N MET A 1 -31.54 -31.69 26.38
CA MET A 1 -30.76 -30.49 26.73
C MET A 1 -29.56 -31.07 27.44
N ASP A 2 -28.53 -31.35 26.66
CA ASP A 2 -27.49 -32.29 27.06
C ASP A 2 -26.30 -31.46 27.53
N SER A 3 -26.07 -31.50 28.85
CA SER A 3 -24.92 -30.90 29.50
C SER A 3 -23.67 -31.66 29.10
N VAL A 4 -22.75 -31.00 28.40
CA VAL A 4 -21.45 -31.58 28.05
C VAL A 4 -20.44 -31.12 29.10
N GLU A 5 -19.99 -32.06 29.93
CA GLU A 5 -18.88 -31.90 30.88
C GLU A 5 -17.55 -31.75 30.13
N TYR A 6 -16.72 -30.77 30.54
CA TYR A 6 -15.34 -30.65 30.10
C TYR A 6 -14.40 -31.30 31.12
N PRO A 7 -13.44 -32.15 30.71
CA PRO A 7 -12.48 -32.74 31.64
C PRO A 7 -11.41 -31.73 32.08
N THR A 8 -11.35 -31.51 33.39
CA THR A 8 -10.32 -30.75 34.12
C THR A 8 -9.03 -31.58 34.24
N ALA A 9 -7.89 -31.05 33.81
CA ALA A 9 -6.58 -31.67 34.00
C ALA A 9 -5.97 -31.31 35.38
N PRO A 10 -5.20 -32.21 36.02
CA PRO A 10 -4.73 -32.04 37.40
C PRO A 10 -3.54 -31.07 37.53
N LEU A 11 -3.56 -30.30 38.62
CA LEU A 11 -2.48 -29.45 39.12
C LEU A 11 -1.31 -30.31 39.63
N GLY A 12 -0.17 -30.25 38.93
CA GLY A 12 1.12 -30.75 39.40
C GLY A 12 2.00 -29.59 39.87
N SER A 13 2.48 -29.68 41.11
CA SER A 13 3.38 -28.73 41.77
C SER A 13 4.80 -29.28 41.89
N HIS A 14 5.75 -28.36 42.15
CA HIS A 14 7.14 -28.52 42.61
C HIS A 14 8.29 -28.48 41.58
N GLY A 15 9.20 -27.52 41.83
CA GLY A 15 10.63 -27.66 41.51
C GLY A 15 11.29 -26.46 40.84
N HIS A 16 11.74 -25.48 41.64
CA HIS A 16 12.75 -24.50 41.24
C HIS A 16 14.11 -25.20 41.03
N ASP A 17 14.74 -25.01 39.88
CA ASP A 17 16.20 -24.95 39.75
C ASP A 17 16.55 -23.88 38.72
N GLY A 18 17.46 -23.00 39.11
CA GLY A 18 17.87 -21.82 38.38
C GLY A 18 19.12 -22.09 37.56
N SER A 19 19.02 -21.86 36.26
CA SER A 19 20.17 -21.54 35.41
C SER A 19 19.86 -20.26 34.65
N ASN A 20 20.50 -19.19 35.14
CA ASN A 20 20.58 -17.86 34.57
C ASN A 20 21.44 -17.91 33.29
N GLU A 21 20.82 -17.75 32.12
CA GLU A 21 21.52 -17.41 30.89
C GLU A 21 20.85 -16.21 30.22
N SER A 22 21.55 -15.08 30.35
CA SER A 22 21.63 -13.97 29.39
C SER A 22 20.34 -13.58 28.67
N ASN A 23 19.69 -12.58 29.26
CA ASN A 23 18.80 -11.64 28.62
C ASN A 23 19.42 -11.07 27.31
N SER A 24 19.24 -11.77 26.19
CA SER A 24 19.50 -11.21 24.87
C SER A 24 18.29 -10.36 24.50
N SER A 25 18.34 -9.07 24.87
CA SER A 25 17.40 -8.05 24.46
C SER A 25 17.13 -8.13 22.95
N GLN A 26 16.03 -8.75 22.57
CA GLN A 26 15.46 -8.65 21.22
C GLN A 26 15.08 -7.18 21.01
N PRO A 27 15.68 -6.45 20.05
CA PRO A 27 15.28 -5.08 19.81
C PRO A 27 13.86 -5.06 19.27
N SER A 28 12.96 -4.39 20.00
CA SER A 28 11.58 -4.15 19.56
C SER A 28 11.57 -3.56 18.14
N ILE A 29 10.91 -4.24 17.22
CA ILE A 29 10.64 -3.74 15.87
C ILE A 29 9.50 -2.72 16.00
N GLY A 30 9.86 -1.55 16.55
CA GLY A 30 9.06 -0.35 16.50
C GLY A 30 8.96 0.15 15.07
N SER A 31 7.76 0.56 14.68
CA SER A 31 7.36 1.16 13.41
C SER A 31 8.35 2.22 12.90
N LYS A 32 9.40 1.79 12.21
CA LYS A 32 10.29 2.65 11.43
C LYS A 32 9.97 2.38 9.97
N ARG A 33 9.34 3.38 9.34
CA ARG A 33 9.15 3.59 7.90
C ARG A 33 10.01 2.63 7.08
N ARG A 34 9.40 1.73 6.28
CA ARG A 34 10.05 0.84 5.29
C ARG A 34 11.43 1.39 4.92
N THR A 35 12.46 0.97 5.64
CA THR A 35 13.81 1.49 5.43
C THR A 35 14.18 1.06 4.03
N ASN A 36 14.54 2.04 3.22
CA ASN A 36 14.88 1.84 1.83
C ASN A 36 16.27 1.21 1.76
N TRP A 37 16.34 -0.11 2.00
CA TRP A 37 17.57 -0.91 1.95
C TRP A 37 18.32 -0.77 0.62
N VAL A 38 17.63 -0.31 -0.44
CA VAL A 38 18.22 -0.07 -1.78
C VAL A 38 19.13 1.16 -1.80
N VAL A 39 18.98 2.12 -0.87
CA VAL A 39 19.76 3.38 -0.84
C VAL A 39 21.04 3.27 0.01
N GLN A 40 21.17 2.26 0.87
CA GLN A 40 22.34 2.10 1.78
C GLN A 40 23.46 1.21 1.24
N ILE A 41 23.28 0.58 0.08
CA ILE A 41 24.18 -0.45 -0.49
C ILE A 41 25.63 0.03 -0.66
N ARG A 42 25.88 1.33 -0.85
CA ARG A 42 27.23 1.88 -1.06
C ARG A 42 28.04 2.13 0.22
N ARG A 43 27.45 2.03 1.42
CA ARG A 43 28.12 2.32 2.70
C ARG A 43 27.91 1.23 3.76
N ALA A 44 27.29 0.11 3.38
CA ALA A 44 27.02 -0.99 4.28
C ALA A 44 28.31 -1.73 4.64
N THR A 45 28.51 -1.95 5.93
CA THR A 45 29.60 -2.74 6.49
C THR A 45 29.39 -4.23 6.21
N THR A 46 30.46 -5.03 6.29
CA THR A 46 30.39 -6.49 6.05
C THR A 46 29.38 -7.19 6.96
N THR A 47 29.24 -6.73 8.20
CA THR A 47 28.28 -7.27 9.18
C THR A 47 26.84 -6.94 8.82
N GLU A 48 26.56 -5.72 8.35
CA GLU A 48 25.23 -5.33 7.84
C GLU A 48 24.86 -6.13 6.58
N TRP A 49 25.83 -6.40 5.71
CA TRP A 49 25.63 -7.27 4.55
C TRP A 49 25.32 -8.71 4.94
N ALA A 50 26.06 -9.29 5.87
CA ALA A 50 25.80 -10.64 6.37
C ALA A 50 24.39 -10.74 6.96
N ALA A 51 24.02 -9.80 7.83
CA ALA A 51 22.67 -9.74 8.42
C ALA A 51 21.56 -9.61 7.37
N TYR A 52 21.80 -8.85 6.28
CA TYR A 52 20.86 -8.77 5.17
C TYR A 52 20.73 -10.10 4.42
N ILE A 53 21.84 -10.78 4.14
CA ILE A 53 21.82 -12.09 3.47
C ILE A 53 21.08 -13.12 4.32
N ASP A 54 21.33 -13.15 5.63
CA ASP A 54 20.61 -14.04 6.56
C ASP A 54 19.11 -13.75 6.53
N TYR A 55 18.72 -12.48 6.71
CA TYR A 55 17.33 -12.04 6.62
C TYR A 55 16.65 -12.44 5.30
N ARG A 56 17.35 -12.30 4.17
CA ARG A 56 16.82 -12.67 2.84
C ARG A 56 16.77 -14.18 2.62
N SER A 57 17.58 -14.94 3.36
CA SER A 57 17.66 -16.40 3.29
C SER A 57 16.63 -17.10 4.18
N GLU A 58 16.09 -16.41 5.19
CA GLU A 58 14.97 -16.88 6.01
C GLU A 58 13.74 -17.28 5.15
N GLU A 59 13.13 -18.42 5.49
CA GLU A 59 12.00 -18.95 4.73
C GLU A 59 10.79 -18.01 4.75
N LYS A 60 10.49 -17.42 5.91
CA LYS A 60 9.46 -16.39 6.08
C LYS A 60 9.63 -15.23 5.10
N THR A 61 10.87 -14.79 4.87
CA THR A 61 11.17 -13.68 3.96
C THR A 61 10.98 -14.10 2.50
N LYS A 62 11.32 -15.34 2.15
CA LYS A 62 11.05 -15.90 0.81
C LYS A 62 9.56 -16.02 0.54
N GLU A 63 8.78 -16.54 1.49
CA GLU A 63 7.32 -16.66 1.38
C GLU A 63 6.66 -15.29 1.15
N ILE A 64 7.06 -14.28 1.93
CA ILE A 64 6.58 -12.90 1.75
C ILE A 64 6.92 -12.38 0.35
N CYS A 65 8.13 -12.64 -0.15
CA CYS A 65 8.55 -12.25 -1.50
C CYS A 65 7.73 -12.94 -2.60
N GLN A 66 7.51 -14.25 -2.49
CA GLN A 66 6.69 -15.00 -3.43
C GLN A 66 5.26 -14.46 -3.45
N LYS A 67 4.64 -14.28 -2.26
CA LYS A 67 3.31 -13.70 -2.12
C LYS A 67 3.22 -12.30 -2.72
N ASN A 68 4.22 -11.45 -2.49
CA ASN A 68 4.27 -10.11 -3.08
C ASN A 68 4.44 -10.15 -4.61
N GLY A 69 5.19 -11.10 -5.15
CA GLY A 69 5.30 -11.36 -6.59
C GLY A 69 3.96 -11.73 -7.21
N LEU A 70 3.26 -12.70 -6.61
CA LEU A 70 1.91 -13.11 -7.03
C LEU A 70 0.88 -11.98 -6.89
N ASN A 71 1.00 -11.13 -5.87
CA ASN A 71 0.12 -9.97 -5.73
C ASN A 71 0.42 -8.89 -6.78
N ARG A 72 1.69 -8.73 -7.17
CA ARG A 72 2.08 -7.82 -8.25
C ARG A 72 1.56 -8.30 -9.60
N SER A 73 1.59 -9.60 -9.89
CA SER A 73 1.06 -10.14 -11.16
C SER A 73 -0.46 -9.96 -11.30
N LYS A 74 -1.18 -9.88 -10.16
CA LYS A 74 -2.62 -9.55 -10.14
C LYS A 74 -2.93 -8.07 -10.41
N GLN A 75 -1.92 -7.19 -10.43
CA GLN A 75 -2.13 -5.77 -10.74
C GLN A 75 -2.22 -5.59 -12.25
N THR A 76 -3.44 -5.71 -12.81
CA THR A 76 -3.65 -5.67 -14.26
C THR A 76 -3.77 -4.26 -14.84
N ILE A 77 -3.99 -3.25 -14.00
CA ILE A 77 -4.10 -1.83 -14.42
C ILE A 77 -2.86 -1.08 -13.89
N PRO A 78 -1.75 -1.04 -14.66
CA PRO A 78 -0.53 -0.39 -14.22
C PRO A 78 -0.64 1.14 -14.31
N HIS A 79 -0.08 1.81 -13.31
CA HIS A 79 0.03 3.27 -13.26
C HIS A 79 1.23 3.75 -14.08
N ALA A 80 1.04 4.79 -14.91
CA ALA A 80 2.04 5.38 -15.80
C ALA A 80 2.58 6.74 -15.32
N GLY A 81 2.05 7.29 -14.21
CA GLY A 81 2.40 8.60 -13.69
C GLY A 81 3.79 8.73 -13.02
N GLY A 82 4.61 7.68 -13.00
CA GLY A 82 5.95 7.69 -12.41
C GLY A 82 5.97 8.13 -10.93
N SER A 83 7.11 8.66 -10.48
CA SER A 83 7.32 9.08 -9.08
C SER A 83 6.77 10.49 -8.74
N LYS A 84 6.13 11.17 -9.69
CA LYS A 84 5.58 12.52 -9.46
C LYS A 84 4.38 12.42 -8.53
N LYS A 85 4.38 13.21 -7.45
CA LYS A 85 3.28 13.26 -6.48
C LYS A 85 1.96 13.63 -7.16
N LEU A 86 0.88 12.94 -6.77
CA LEU A 86 -0.48 13.19 -7.28
C LEU A 86 -0.96 14.63 -7.03
N LYS A 87 -0.68 15.22 -5.86
CA LYS A 87 -1.00 16.62 -5.56
C LYS A 87 -0.38 17.59 -6.56
N ARG A 88 0.87 17.34 -6.95
CA ARG A 88 1.58 18.16 -7.94
C ARG A 88 0.98 17.98 -9.33
N ARG A 89 0.61 16.76 -9.71
CA ARG A 89 -0.10 16.52 -10.98
C ARG A 89 -1.45 17.24 -11.01
N ALA A 90 -2.21 17.18 -9.93
CA ALA A 90 -3.47 17.91 -9.82
C ALA A 90 -3.26 19.42 -9.99
N SER A 91 -2.28 20.02 -9.31
CA SER A 91 -2.00 21.46 -9.47
C SER A 91 -1.55 21.84 -10.89
N GLU A 92 -0.77 20.99 -11.56
CA GLU A 92 -0.36 21.21 -12.96
C GLU A 92 -1.59 21.19 -13.89
N ILE A 93 -2.50 20.21 -13.73
CA ILE A 93 -3.74 20.12 -14.51
C ILE A 93 -4.66 21.32 -14.25
N VAL A 94 -4.80 21.76 -13.00
CA VAL A 94 -5.58 22.96 -12.65
C VAL A 94 -4.98 24.20 -13.30
N ALA A 95 -3.65 24.33 -13.32
CA ALA A 95 -2.99 25.48 -13.94
C ALA A 95 -3.16 25.51 -15.47
N GLU A 96 -3.20 24.34 -16.12
CA GLU A 96 -3.41 24.22 -17.58
C GLU A 96 -4.87 24.43 -17.99
N THR A 97 -5.83 23.90 -17.21
CA THR A 97 -7.26 23.88 -17.58
C THR A 97 -8.10 24.97 -16.91
N GLY A 98 -7.60 25.54 -15.80
CA GLY A 98 -8.38 26.44 -14.94
C GLY A 98 -9.51 25.75 -14.16
N GLN A 99 -9.67 24.43 -14.29
CA GLN A 99 -10.78 23.68 -13.70
C GLN A 99 -10.37 22.88 -12.48
N VAL A 100 -11.30 22.73 -11.53
CA VAL A 100 -11.13 21.82 -10.38
C VAL A 100 -11.02 20.38 -10.88
N VAL A 101 -9.93 19.71 -10.49
CA VAL A 101 -9.62 18.34 -10.90
C VAL A 101 -10.27 17.35 -9.95
N SER A 102 -11.16 16.52 -10.50
CA SER A 102 -11.73 15.38 -9.79
C SER A 102 -10.71 14.24 -9.62
N ARG A 103 -11.00 13.34 -8.70
CA ARG A 103 -10.20 12.13 -8.48
C ARG A 103 -10.19 11.21 -9.71
N GLY A 104 -11.28 11.17 -10.49
CA GLY A 104 -11.36 10.44 -11.77
C GLY A 104 -10.47 11.02 -12.84
N THR A 105 -10.51 12.34 -13.02
CA THR A 105 -9.61 13.05 -13.94
C THR A 105 -8.15 12.76 -13.60
N LEU A 106 -7.80 12.83 -12.32
CA LEU A 106 -6.44 12.55 -11.86
C LEU A 106 -6.05 11.07 -12.04
N TYR A 107 -6.99 10.14 -11.84
CA TYR A 107 -6.78 8.72 -12.10
C TYR A 107 -6.45 8.49 -13.59
N VAL A 108 -7.24 9.03 -14.51
CA VAL A 108 -7.00 8.91 -15.96
C VAL A 108 -5.65 9.51 -16.35
N ALA A 109 -5.32 10.70 -15.86
CA ALA A 109 -4.05 11.37 -16.14
C ALA A 109 -2.82 10.56 -15.68
N THR A 110 -3.00 9.69 -14.70
CA THR A 110 -1.91 8.87 -14.16
C THR A 110 -1.81 7.47 -14.76
N HIS A 111 -2.81 7.06 -15.55
CA HIS A 111 -2.82 5.78 -16.27
C HIS A 111 -2.57 5.96 -17.78
N LYS A 112 -2.38 7.21 -18.23
CA LYS A 112 -1.86 7.54 -19.56
C LYS A 112 -0.35 7.74 -19.53
N LYS A 113 0.31 7.28 -20.60
CA LYS A 113 1.72 7.59 -20.88
C LYS A 113 1.86 9.04 -21.34
N LYS A 114 3.11 9.50 -21.50
CA LYS A 114 3.42 10.85 -21.97
C LYS A 114 2.93 11.13 -23.41
N ASP A 115 2.82 10.09 -24.23
CA ASP A 115 2.30 10.15 -25.60
C ASP A 115 0.76 10.12 -25.66
N GLY A 116 0.08 10.04 -24.51
CA GLY A 116 -1.38 9.94 -24.41
C GLY A 116 -1.93 8.52 -24.55
N SER A 117 -1.12 7.54 -24.92
CA SER A 117 -1.53 6.13 -25.05
C SER A 117 -1.68 5.45 -23.68
N TYR A 118 -2.51 4.41 -23.64
CA TYR A 118 -2.64 3.55 -22.47
C TYR A 118 -1.54 2.49 -22.43
N VAL A 119 -1.25 1.98 -21.23
CA VAL A 119 -0.24 0.93 -21.03
C VAL A 119 -0.75 -0.42 -21.54
N ASN A 120 -2.05 -0.70 -21.37
CA ASN A 120 -2.72 -1.88 -21.88
C ASN A 120 -4.21 -1.61 -22.13
N ASN A 121 -4.89 -2.56 -22.76
CA ASN A 121 -6.30 -2.46 -23.13
C ASN A 121 -7.23 -2.40 -21.90
N GLU A 122 -6.90 -3.11 -20.81
CA GLU A 122 -7.71 -3.06 -19.59
C GLU A 122 -7.70 -1.66 -18.95
N ALA A 123 -6.53 -1.01 -18.87
CA ALA A 123 -6.43 0.36 -18.40
C ALA A 123 -7.23 1.32 -19.30
N GLN A 124 -7.19 1.11 -20.62
CA GLN A 124 -7.98 1.90 -21.56
C GLN A 124 -9.47 1.79 -21.25
N VAL A 125 -10.04 0.58 -21.23
CA VAL A 125 -11.47 0.35 -20.99
C VAL A 125 -11.92 0.98 -19.67
N VAL A 126 -11.12 0.84 -18.62
CA VAL A 126 -11.45 1.41 -17.31
C VAL A 126 -11.37 2.93 -17.32
N CYS A 127 -10.33 3.52 -17.92
CA CYS A 127 -10.20 4.97 -18.00
C CYS A 127 -11.25 5.62 -18.89
N GLU A 128 -11.66 4.97 -19.98
CA GLU A 128 -12.74 5.46 -20.85
C GLU A 128 -14.08 5.49 -20.11
N LYS A 129 -14.41 4.44 -19.35
CA LYS A 129 -15.60 4.44 -18.47
C LYS A 129 -15.57 5.56 -17.44
N ILE A 130 -14.40 5.82 -16.84
CA ILE A 130 -14.24 6.93 -15.89
C ILE A 130 -14.49 8.28 -16.60
N LEU A 131 -13.92 8.48 -17.79
CA LEU A 131 -14.13 9.71 -18.56
C LEU A 131 -15.60 9.91 -18.97
N GLU A 132 -16.28 8.83 -19.35
CA GLU A 132 -17.72 8.87 -19.67
C GLU A 132 -18.53 9.34 -18.45
N ILE A 133 -18.26 8.80 -17.28
CA ILE A 133 -18.94 9.22 -16.04
C ILE A 133 -18.59 10.67 -15.71
N GLU A 134 -17.31 11.06 -15.75
CA GLU A 134 -16.86 12.43 -15.48
C GLU A 134 -17.42 13.47 -16.45
N SER A 135 -17.90 13.07 -17.63
CA SER A 135 -18.57 13.98 -18.58
C SER A 135 -19.98 14.37 -18.14
N GLN A 136 -20.57 13.66 -17.18
CA GLN A 136 -21.89 13.96 -16.63
C GLN A 136 -21.78 15.07 -15.58
N GLU A 137 -22.56 16.15 -15.74
CA GLU A 137 -22.52 17.32 -14.84
C GLU A 137 -22.89 17.00 -13.38
N THR A 138 -23.58 15.90 -13.14
CA THR A 138 -24.07 15.48 -11.82
C THR A 138 -23.01 14.80 -10.95
N ILE A 139 -21.82 14.49 -11.48
CA ILE A 139 -20.82 13.74 -10.74
C ILE A 139 -20.07 14.63 -9.73
N PRO A 140 -19.99 14.22 -8.45
CA PRO A 140 -19.21 14.94 -7.46
C PRO A 140 -17.75 15.06 -7.87
N LYS A 141 -17.22 16.28 -7.88
CA LYS A 141 -15.78 16.53 -8.07
C LYS A 141 -14.98 16.25 -6.80
N GLU A 142 -15.64 16.34 -5.65
CA GLU A 142 -15.11 15.94 -4.35
C GLU A 142 -15.18 14.41 -4.16
N VAL A 143 -14.42 13.91 -3.20
CA VAL A 143 -14.36 12.47 -2.91
C VAL A 143 -15.67 12.02 -2.31
N ALA A 144 -16.42 11.20 -3.05
CA ALA A 144 -17.71 10.67 -2.63
C ALA A 144 -17.84 9.18 -2.96
N PRO A 145 -18.67 8.40 -2.25
CA PRO A 145 -18.89 6.99 -2.56
C PRO A 145 -19.39 6.71 -3.98
N ASN A 146 -20.14 7.65 -4.57
CA ASN A 146 -20.70 7.56 -5.92
C ASN A 146 -19.97 8.47 -6.92
N ASP A 147 -18.74 8.88 -6.61
CA ASP A 147 -17.87 9.53 -7.59
C ASP A 147 -17.51 8.56 -8.72
N SER A 148 -16.85 9.06 -9.77
CA SER A 148 -16.51 8.24 -10.95
C SER A 148 -15.73 6.97 -10.61
N LEU A 149 -14.81 7.02 -9.63
CA LEU A 149 -14.06 5.84 -9.19
C LEU A 149 -14.93 4.88 -8.37
N GLY A 150 -15.79 5.40 -7.51
CA GLY A 150 -16.72 4.61 -6.71
C GLY A 150 -17.72 3.86 -7.58
N GLN A 151 -18.17 4.45 -8.68
CA GLN A 151 -19.02 3.77 -9.65
C GLN A 151 -18.29 2.67 -10.43
N VAL A 152 -17.06 2.94 -10.89
CA VAL A 152 -16.30 1.98 -11.72
C VAL A 152 -15.72 0.83 -10.90
N PHE A 153 -15.21 1.10 -9.70
CA PHE A 153 -14.49 0.12 -8.88
C PHE A 153 -15.25 -0.30 -7.61
N GLY A 154 -16.43 0.26 -7.38
CA GLY A 154 -17.20 0.04 -6.15
C GLY A 154 -16.57 0.69 -4.92
N LYS A 155 -17.07 0.25 -3.77
CA LYS A 155 -16.67 0.75 -2.44
C LYS A 155 -15.15 0.70 -2.22
N GLU A 156 -14.61 1.79 -1.68
CA GLU A 156 -13.20 1.88 -1.30
C GLU A 156 -12.86 0.98 -0.10
N HIS A 157 -11.59 0.59 -0.01
CA HIS A 157 -11.09 -0.16 1.12
C HIS A 157 -10.78 0.76 2.32
N PRO A 158 -11.04 0.32 3.56
CA PRO A 158 -10.63 1.08 4.74
C PRO A 158 -9.14 1.41 4.73
N GLY A 159 -8.80 2.68 4.98
CA GLY A 159 -7.41 3.16 5.03
C GLY A 159 -6.71 3.35 3.69
N ARG A 160 -7.38 3.09 2.55
CA ARG A 160 -6.82 3.35 1.22
C ARG A 160 -7.89 3.80 0.23
N THR A 161 -7.83 5.07 -0.14
CA THR A 161 -8.66 5.67 -1.17
C THR A 161 -7.90 5.72 -2.49
N ARG A 162 -8.41 5.10 -3.55
CA ARG A 162 -7.80 5.15 -4.90
C ARG A 162 -7.71 6.60 -5.42
N GLY A 163 -6.73 6.96 -6.25
CA GLY A 163 -6.62 8.30 -6.86
C GLY A 163 -6.22 9.44 -5.91
N LEU A 164 -6.18 9.21 -4.59
CA LEU A 164 -5.56 10.10 -3.62
C LEU A 164 -4.22 9.47 -3.26
N GLY A 165 -3.13 10.22 -3.37
CA GLY A 165 -1.81 9.73 -2.96
C GLY A 165 -1.80 9.30 -1.49
N ALA A 166 -0.68 8.75 -1.02
CA ALA A 166 -0.49 8.62 0.42
C ALA A 166 -0.75 10.00 1.07
N PRO A 167 -1.56 10.08 2.15
CA PRO A 167 -1.77 11.34 2.84
C PRO A 167 -0.40 11.92 3.19
N ASP A 168 -0.19 13.21 2.93
CA ASP A 168 0.96 13.88 3.51
C ASP A 168 0.84 13.69 5.02
N ALA A 169 1.89 13.20 5.68
CA ALA A 169 1.93 13.15 7.13
C ALA A 169 1.61 14.56 7.63
N ILE A 170 0.42 14.74 8.23
CA ILE A 170 0.05 15.98 8.88
C ILE A 170 1.05 16.15 10.00
N ARG A 171 1.99 17.09 9.84
CA ARG A 171 2.80 17.56 10.97
C ARG A 171 1.81 18.36 11.81
N SER A 172 1.24 17.74 12.83
CA SER A 172 0.43 18.45 13.82
C SER A 172 1.32 19.54 14.41
N GLN A 173 1.06 20.79 14.05
CA GLN A 173 1.49 21.92 14.86
C GLN A 173 0.55 21.89 16.07
N GLY A 174 1.09 21.43 17.19
CA GLY A 174 0.58 21.75 18.52
C GLY A 174 1.40 22.88 19.09
#